data_AF-A0A521L0D4-F1
#
_entry.id   AF-A0A521L0D4-F1
#
_cell.length_a   1.000
_cell.length_b   1.000
_cell.length_c   1.000
_cell.angle_alpha   90.00
_cell.angle_beta   90.00
_cell.angle_gamma   90.00
#
_symmetry.space_group_name_H-M   'P 1'
#
loop_
_entity.id
_entity.type
_entity.pdbx_description
1 polymer ?
#
loop_
_entity_poly.entity_id
_entity_poly.type
_entity_poly.pdbx_seq_one_letter_code
_entity_poly.pdbx_strand_id
1 'polypeptide(L)'
;MPVQWTISHAERLVVAVAKEQVTTADIERYFAGITADGAMGYRKIFEITHALNALSDDNLKALGQRVVLYAQHGQVGPLALVAASDESFHQAKVFAAAATARRPLAIFRELHKAREWLDAQPAPDA
;
A
#
# COMPACT_ATOMS: atom_id res chain seq x y z
N MET A 1 14.84 -4.42 -7.94
CA MET A 1 13.75 -3.49 -7.55
C MET A 1 13.26 -3.95 -6.20
N PRO A 2 13.45 -3.16 -5.14
CA PRO A 2 13.21 -3.58 -3.75
C PRO A 2 11.71 -3.72 -3.42
N VAL A 3 10.85 -3.08 -4.21
CA VAL A 3 9.40 -3.34 -4.25
C VAL A 3 9.07 -4.17 -5.49
N GLN A 4 8.51 -5.35 -5.28
CA GLN A 4 7.96 -6.21 -6.33
C GLN A 4 6.45 -6.18 -6.24
N TRP A 5 5.75 -6.14 -7.37
CA TRP A 5 4.29 -6.23 -7.38
C TRP A 5 3.76 -7.08 -8.53
N THR A 6 2.54 -7.57 -8.34
CA THR A 6 1.76 -8.27 -9.36
C THR A 6 0.35 -7.71 -9.36
N ILE A 7 -0.22 -7.55 -10.55
CA ILE A 7 -1.57 -7.06 -10.76
C ILE A 7 -2.41 -8.20 -11.33
N SER A 8 -3.48 -8.57 -10.63
CA SER A 8 -4.53 -9.43 -11.17
C SER A 8 -5.72 -8.56 -11.55
N HIS A 9 -5.94 -8.38 -12.85
CA HIS A 9 -7.10 -7.65 -13.35
C HIS A 9 -8.41 -8.41 -13.12
N ALA A 10 -8.37 -9.74 -13.25
CA ALA A 10 -9.53 -10.61 -12.99
C ALA A 10 -10.04 -10.45 -11.55
N GLU A 11 -9.11 -10.44 -10.58
CA GLU A 11 -9.44 -10.29 -9.15
C GLU A 11 -9.51 -8.83 -8.68
N ARG A 12 -9.19 -7.87 -9.57
CA ARG A 12 -8.97 -6.45 -9.24
C ARG A 12 -8.13 -6.29 -7.96
N LEU A 13 -6.97 -6.95 -7.95
CA LEU A 13 -6.07 -7.04 -6.80
C LEU A 13 -4.63 -6.73 -7.21
N VAL A 14 -3.96 -5.92 -6.39
CA VAL A 14 -2.51 -5.73 -6.42
C VAL A 14 -1.89 -6.38 -5.20
N VAL A 15 -0.87 -7.20 -5.41
CA VAL A 15 -0.02 -7.77 -4.35
C VAL A 15 1.35 -7.14 -4.50
N ALA A 16 1.81 -6.43 -3.48
CA ALA A 16 3.13 -5.81 -3.45
C ALA A 16 3.93 -6.30 -2.24
N VAL A 17 5.22 -6.52 -2.44
CA VAL A 17 6.14 -6.98 -1.39
C VAL A 17 7.41 -6.12 -1.42
N ALA A 18 7.72 -5.51 -0.28
CA ALA A 18 8.96 -4.79 -0.03
C ALA A 18 9.98 -5.73 0.62
N LYS A 19 10.95 -6.22 -0.18
CA LYS A 19 11.89 -7.29 0.20
C LYS A 19 13.24 -6.82 0.71
N GLU A 20 13.67 -5.64 0.30
CA GLU A 20 15.01 -5.09 0.57
C GLU A 20 14.89 -3.69 1.18
N GLN A 21 16.00 -2.97 1.33
CA GLN A 21 15.96 -1.56 1.68
C GLN A 21 15.22 -0.78 0.57
N VAL A 22 14.03 -0.31 0.91
CA VAL A 22 13.17 0.49 0.05
C VAL A 22 13.48 1.97 0.25
N THR A 23 13.70 2.68 -0.84
CA THR A 23 13.80 4.15 -0.83
C THR A 23 12.47 4.80 -1.16
N THR A 24 12.37 6.12 -0.98
CA THR A 24 11.20 6.88 -1.43
C THR A 24 10.95 6.65 -2.92
N ALA A 25 12.01 6.71 -3.74
CA ALA A 25 11.98 6.52 -5.20
C ALA A 25 11.32 5.19 -5.61
N ASP A 26 11.59 4.12 -4.86
CA ASP A 26 11.03 2.79 -5.14
C ASP A 26 9.51 2.74 -4.92
N ILE A 27 9.01 3.41 -3.87
CA ILE A 27 7.58 3.52 -3.62
C ILE A 27 6.90 4.40 -4.66
N GLU A 28 7.54 5.49 -5.10
CA GLU A 28 6.97 6.32 -6.18
C GLU A 28 6.92 5.55 -7.49
N ARG A 29 7.94 4.74 -7.79
CA ARG A 29 7.94 3.87 -8.96
C ARG A 29 6.83 2.82 -8.89
N TYR A 30 6.58 2.26 -7.71
CA TYR A 30 5.43 1.39 -7.48
C TYR A 30 4.10 2.13 -7.74
N PHE A 31 3.91 3.33 -7.17
CA PHE A 31 2.70 4.15 -7.40
C PHE A 31 2.49 4.48 -8.88
N ALA A 32 3.56 4.87 -9.59
CA ALA A 32 3.51 5.14 -11.02
C ALA A 32 3.15 3.89 -11.82
N GLY A 33 3.75 2.74 -11.50
CA GLY A 33 3.48 1.46 -12.16
C GLY A 33 2.00 1.05 -12.06
N ILE A 34 1.46 1.00 -10.84
CA ILE A 34 0.04 0.63 -10.65
C ILE A 34 -0.94 1.64 -11.25
N THR A 35 -0.54 2.92 -11.36
CA THR A 35 -1.37 3.96 -11.96
C THR A 35 -1.38 3.82 -13.48
N ALA A 36 -0.22 3.56 -14.09
CA ALA A 36 -0.09 3.32 -15.53
C ALA A 36 -0.90 2.10 -15.99
N ASP A 37 -0.96 1.04 -15.17
CA ASP A 37 -1.77 -0.16 -15.43
C ASP A 37 -3.26 -0.01 -15.03
N GLY A 38 -3.71 1.19 -14.63
CA GLY A 38 -5.11 1.44 -14.27
C GLY A 38 -5.57 0.75 -12.98
N ALA A 39 -4.64 0.28 -12.14
CA ALA A 39 -4.91 -0.51 -10.95
C ALA A 39 -5.01 0.32 -9.66
N MET A 40 -5.01 1.66 -9.73
CA MET A 40 -5.07 2.51 -8.53
C MET A 40 -6.38 2.34 -7.73
N GLY A 41 -7.48 2.03 -8.40
CA GLY A 41 -8.77 1.68 -7.79
C GLY A 41 -8.88 0.24 -7.26
N TYR A 42 -7.90 -0.63 -7.53
CA TYR A 42 -7.95 -2.04 -7.10
C TYR A 42 -7.69 -2.19 -5.61
N ARG A 43 -8.14 -3.31 -5.04
CA ARG A 43 -7.74 -3.73 -3.70
C ARG A 43 -6.24 -3.98 -3.69
N LYS A 44 -5.58 -3.68 -2.57
CA LYS A 44 -4.13 -3.81 -2.46
C LYS A 44 -3.75 -4.49 -1.16
N ILE A 45 -2.81 -5.42 -1.25
CA ILE A 45 -2.06 -5.91 -0.11
C ILE A 45 -0.59 -5.51 -0.31
N PHE A 46 -0.01 -4.87 0.70
CA PHE A 46 1.38 -4.45 0.67
C PHE A 46 2.10 -5.07 1.88
N GLU A 47 2.99 -6.02 1.61
CA GLU A 47 3.75 -6.72 2.62
C GLU A 47 5.13 -6.10 2.80
N ILE A 48 5.46 -5.77 4.03
CA ILE A 48 6.74 -5.21 4.45
C ILE A 48 7.50 -6.35 5.15
N THR A 49 8.38 -7.03 4.41
CA THR A 49 9.11 -8.17 4.96
C THR A 49 10.32 -7.72 5.77
N HIS A 50 10.89 -6.57 5.44
CA HIS A 50 12.01 -5.95 6.14
C HIS A 50 11.71 -4.50 6.50
N ALA A 51 12.25 -4.06 7.64
CA ALA A 51 12.08 -2.69 8.08
C ALA A 51 12.63 -1.72 7.01
N LEU A 52 11.87 -0.65 6.75
CA LEU A 52 12.18 0.33 5.73
C LEU A 52 13.25 1.29 6.27
N ASN A 53 14.41 0.77 6.66
CA ASN A 53 15.44 1.49 7.43
C ASN A 53 15.94 2.77 6.73
N ALA A 54 15.65 2.94 5.43
CA ALA A 54 15.95 4.12 4.63
C ALA A 54 14.81 5.16 4.56
N LEU A 55 13.62 4.88 5.09
CA LEU A 55 12.47 5.79 5.08
C LEU A 55 12.28 6.42 6.47
N SER A 56 12.56 7.71 6.56
CA SER A 56 12.19 8.52 7.72
C SER A 56 10.66 8.68 7.81
N ASP A 57 10.17 9.04 9.00
CA ASP A 57 8.76 9.37 9.20
C ASP A 57 8.27 10.48 8.27
N ASP A 58 9.10 11.47 7.97
CA ASP A 58 8.73 12.55 7.07
C ASP A 58 8.64 12.07 5.62
N ASN A 59 9.49 11.14 5.20
CA ASN A 59 9.35 10.48 3.90
C ASN A 59 8.04 9.66 3.86
N LEU A 60 7.71 8.91 4.91
CA LEU A 60 6.47 8.13 5.01
C LEU A 60 5.22 9.03 4.97
N LYS A 61 5.26 10.18 5.64
CA LYS A 61 4.18 11.17 5.58
C LYS A 61 4.02 11.73 4.18
N ALA A 62 5.10 12.11 3.52
CA ALA A 62 5.07 12.62 2.14
C ALA A 62 4.51 11.58 1.17
N LEU A 63 4.89 10.31 1.32
CA LEU A 63 4.32 9.19 0.56
C LEU A 63 2.81 9.05 0.79
N GLY A 64 2.35 9.15 2.05
CA GLY A 64 0.93 9.11 2.39
C GLY A 64 0.14 10.27 1.78
N GLN A 65 0.66 11.49 1.88
CA GLN A 65 0.05 12.68 1.26
C GLN A 65 -0.07 12.56 -0.25
N ARG A 66 0.88 11.91 -0.92
CA ARG A 66 0.77 11.66 -2.36
C ARG A 66 -0.37 10.70 -2.72
N VAL A 67 -0.69 9.73 -1.86
CA VAL A 67 -1.90 8.91 -2.04
C VAL A 67 -3.17 9.75 -2.00
N VAL A 68 -3.21 10.79 -1.16
CA VAL A 68 -4.33 11.74 -1.12
C VAL A 68 -4.47 12.49 -2.46
N LEU A 69 -3.36 12.89 -3.09
CA LEU A 69 -3.40 13.50 -4.42
C LEU A 69 -3.96 12.56 -5.48
N TYR A 70 -3.55 11.29 -5.49
CA TYR A 70 -4.15 10.30 -6.39
C TYR A 70 -5.66 10.13 -6.15
N ALA A 71 -6.10 10.19 -4.90
CA ALA A 71 -7.51 10.11 -4.54
C ALA A 71 -8.34 11.32 -4.98
N GLN A 72 -7.72 12.47 -5.27
CA GLN A 72 -8.42 13.63 -5.84
C GLN A 72 -8.72 13.44 -7.33
N HIS A 73 -7.93 12.64 -8.03
CA HIS A 73 -8.05 12.40 -9.47
C HIS A 73 -8.75 11.08 -9.83
N GLY A 74 -9.14 10.28 -8.84
CA GLY A 74 -9.84 9.02 -9.06
C GLY A 74 -9.97 8.18 -7.80
N GLN A 75 -10.58 7.01 -7.92
CA GLN A 75 -10.76 6.11 -6.79
C GLN A 75 -9.42 5.46 -6.41
N VAL A 76 -9.14 5.44 -5.11
CA VAL A 76 -8.08 4.60 -4.53
C VAL A 76 -8.74 3.45 -3.79
N GLY A 77 -8.42 2.22 -4.18
CA GLY A 77 -9.04 1.03 -3.59
C GLY A 77 -8.56 0.74 -2.16
N PRO A 78 -9.23 -0.19 -1.46
CA PRO A 78 -8.86 -0.64 -0.12
C PRO A 78 -7.40 -1.08 -0.03
N LEU A 79 -6.74 -0.80 1.09
CA LEU A 79 -5.36 -1.23 1.35
C LEU A 79 -5.23 -2.00 2.66
N ALA A 80 -4.64 -3.18 2.56
CA ALA A 80 -4.10 -3.90 3.70
C ALA A 80 -2.57 -3.76 3.72
N LEU A 81 -2.02 -3.23 4.81
CA LEU A 81 -0.58 -3.22 5.08
C LEU A 81 -0.23 -4.41 5.97
N VAL A 82 0.77 -5.19 5.61
CA VAL A 82 1.27 -6.31 6.42
C VAL A 82 2.66 -5.97 6.92
N ALA A 83 2.80 -5.85 8.23
CA ALA A 83 4.01 -5.41 8.90
C ALA A 83 4.25 -6.28 10.13
N ALA A 84 5.13 -7.28 10.00
CA ALA A 84 5.34 -8.28 11.03
C ALA A 84 6.12 -7.72 12.24
N SER A 85 7.15 -6.90 12.00
CA SER A 85 7.99 -6.32 13.06
C SER A 85 7.40 -5.04 13.65
N ASP A 86 7.73 -4.71 14.91
CA ASP A 86 7.27 -3.47 15.55
C ASP A 86 7.71 -2.20 14.80
N GLU A 87 8.91 -2.21 14.25
CA GLU A 87 9.43 -1.10 13.43
C GLU A 87 8.62 -0.92 12.15
N SER A 88 8.42 -1.97 11.37
CA SER A 88 7.59 -1.90 10.15
C SER A 88 6.14 -1.52 10.46
N PHE A 89 5.63 -1.95 11.62
CA PHE A 89 4.27 -1.62 12.06
C PHE A 89 4.16 -0.15 12.47
N HIS A 90 5.18 0.42 13.12
CA HIS A 90 5.27 1.85 13.37
C HIS A 90 5.29 2.64 12.06
N GLN A 91 6.15 2.27 11.12
CA GLN A 91 6.25 2.91 9.80
C GLN A 91 4.92 2.86 9.04
N ALA A 92 4.25 1.71 9.05
CA ALA A 92 2.92 1.54 8.45
C ALA A 92 1.88 2.49 9.07
N LYS A 93 1.91 2.71 10.41
CA LYS A 93 1.02 3.68 11.07
C LYS A 93 1.32 5.11 10.65
N VAL A 94 2.59 5.50 10.58
CA VAL A 94 2.99 6.86 10.17
C VAL A 94 2.47 7.15 8.76
N PHE A 95 2.68 6.22 7.82
CA PHE A 95 2.13 6.32 6.47
C PHE A 95 0.59 6.37 6.48
N ALA A 96 -0.07 5.46 7.21
CA ALA A 96 -1.53 5.36 7.24
C ALA A 96 -2.19 6.65 7.79
N ALA A 97 -1.58 7.26 8.81
CA ALA A 97 -2.06 8.51 9.39
C ALA A 97 -1.96 9.69 8.41
N ALA A 98 -0.99 9.67 7.48
CA ALA A 98 -0.85 10.69 6.44
C ALA A 98 -1.66 10.38 5.17
N ALA A 99 -2.00 9.12 4.92
CA ALA A 99 -2.75 8.67 3.74
C ALA A 99 -4.28 8.78 3.91
N THR A 100 -4.77 9.93 4.39
CA THR A 100 -6.19 10.17 4.67
C THR A 100 -6.98 10.35 3.37
N ALA A 101 -7.45 9.25 2.81
CA ALA A 101 -8.32 9.21 1.64
C ALA A 101 -9.63 8.46 1.98
N ARG A 102 -10.69 8.67 1.19
CA ARG A 102 -11.97 7.96 1.35
C ARG A 102 -11.84 6.50 0.87
N ARG A 103 -11.16 5.67 1.66
CA ARG A 103 -10.98 4.23 1.43
C ARG A 103 -10.76 3.48 2.73
N PRO A 104 -11.12 2.19 2.80
CA PRO A 104 -10.68 1.32 3.88
C PRO A 104 -9.15 1.16 3.88
N LEU A 105 -8.54 1.27 5.06
CA LEU A 105 -7.12 0.99 5.29
C LEU A 105 -6.97 0.28 6.63
N ALA A 106 -6.31 -0.88 6.64
CA ALA A 106 -5.98 -1.60 7.85
C ALA A 106 -4.54 -2.14 7.84
N ILE A 107 -3.96 -2.29 9.03
CA ILE A 107 -2.58 -2.78 9.22
C ILE A 107 -2.65 -4.09 9.99
N PHE A 108 -1.94 -5.10 9.52
CA PHE A 108 -1.93 -6.45 10.06
C PHE A 108 -0.51 -6.92 10.35
N ARG A 109 -0.40 -7.84 11.30
CA ARG A 109 0.86 -8.58 11.54
C ARG A 109 1.02 -9.79 10.63
N GLU A 110 -0.09 -10.31 10.10
CA GLU A 110 -0.15 -11.56 9.35
C GLU A 110 -0.80 -11.37 7.98
N LEU A 111 -0.16 -11.91 6.94
CA LEU A 111 -0.65 -11.84 5.56
C LEU A 111 -2.03 -12.47 5.39
N HIS A 112 -2.28 -13.60 6.06
CA HIS A 112 -3.57 -14.29 5.95
C HIS A 112 -4.73 -13.44 6.49
N LYS A 113 -4.55 -12.79 7.64
CA LYS A 113 -5.56 -11.87 8.20
C LYS A 113 -5.81 -10.64 7.34
N ALA A 114 -4.75 -10.09 6.77
CA ALA A 114 -4.87 -9.01 5.80
C ALA A 114 -5.69 -9.44 4.57
N ARG A 115 -5.46 -10.66 4.06
CA ARG A 115 -6.21 -11.18 2.91
C ARG A 115 -7.69 -11.40 3.24
N GLU A 116 -8.00 -12.05 4.36
CA GLU A 116 -9.38 -12.25 4.82
C GLU A 116 -10.13 -10.91 4.92
N TRP A 117 -9.52 -9.91 5.54
CA TRP A 117 -10.12 -8.58 5.66
C TRP A 117 -10.30 -7.89 4.32
N LEU A 118 -9.33 -8.01 3.41
CA LEU A 118 -9.36 -7.37 2.10
C LEU A 118 -10.43 -7.99 1.18
N ASP A 119 -10.63 -9.31 1.27
CA ASP A 119 -11.66 -10.03 0.54
C ASP A 119 -13.08 -9.69 1.03
N ALA A 120 -13.22 -9.32 2.31
CA ALA A 120 -14.48 -8.84 2.88
C ALA A 120 -14.82 -7.38 2.52
N GLN A 121 -13.90 -6.64 1.88
CA GLN A 121 -14.19 -5.28 1.43
C GLN A 121 -15.16 -5.30 0.25
N PRO A 122 -16.11 -4.36 0.17
CA PRO A 122 -17.01 -4.27 -0.98
C PRO A 122 -16.19 -4.12 -2.26
N ALA A 123 -16.63 -4.78 -3.33
CA ALA A 123 -16.04 -4.58 -4.65
C ALA A 123 -16.07 -3.07 -4.97
N PRO A 124 -15.00 -2.51 -5.58
CA PRO A 124 -15.04 -1.11 -6.02
C PRO A 124 -16.28 -0.92 -6.90
N ASP A 125 -17.09 0.11 -6.62
CA ASP A 125 -18.24 0.45 -7.46
C ASP A 125 -17.82 0.42 -8.94
N ALA A 126 -18.58 -0.33 -9.73
CA ALA A 126 -18.29 -0.61 -11.14
C ALA A 126 -18.39 0.65 -12.00
#